data_AF-A0A8T0D441-F1
#
_entry.id   AF-A0A8T0D441-F1
#
_cell.length_a   1.000
_cell.length_b   1.000
_cell.length_c   1.000
_cell.angle_alpha   90.00
_cell.angle_beta   90.00
_cell.angle_gamma   90.00
#
_symmetry.space_group_name_H-M   'P 1'
#
loop_
_entity.id
_entity.type
_entity.pdbx_description
1 polymer ?
#
loop_
_entity_poly.entity_id
_entity_poly.type
_entity_poly.pdbx_seq_one_letter_code
_entity_poly.pdbx_strand_id
1 'polypeptide(L)'
;MSLKQLKQLVPRESTLTLAQLTARFEARRVQNSKHAERIRLQSAVRREQCTQARRQQLLEHSKQLRLAQSDLMARLEANIIKVPKKSARQPTQAELEKKSNLISKEGEQALQEIREFELQLRATSDAADWCRKPKTTTDLVGQLRLLRACPPTREQQTNSLKIQLPPAESEAYMARIKERVLEENRAMVEQEKRRRRIIVASLEEHHAYEEQRRARQLAERLLRQSQLERRLLVQLEQTKHEKSVLLANRIERQKEYEARRELEFQAAMDYEREIALERKQEEAATVAILREVWANQQARKRQASYIRHYEFVANEVVGLILQFALQVADYRMLTGRLIPVKLFRQWKAQWVAGVPFWPEESVAQDSEYVQQVVIDEKKGVEQLNECDFMDYQNLQGEWNLNNLGTVQAQSLPNAPICTVYGKPVEWVQPNNLEAKNADCVFTYFDPVRPEVNPILDWVIARLHNQVYPPPPPLLKPNLPELPIRAALLGKPLSGKSTVLTEISKSEYRSHRIRVVDSFITGSLHLLTQKPLSPLPLSLVLSSYIVSFVGSTKTLNVCMNIHMINHT
;
A
#
# COMPACT_ATOMS: atom_id res chain seq x y z
N MET A 1 39.94 -74.80 -24.62
CA MET A 1 39.28 -73.48 -24.52
C MET A 1 39.45 -72.99 -23.09
N SER A 2 40.10 -71.85 -22.88
CA SER A 2 40.33 -71.32 -21.53
C SER A 2 39.00 -70.84 -20.92
N LEU A 3 38.80 -70.98 -19.60
CA LEU A 3 37.61 -70.51 -18.87
C LEU A 3 37.27 -69.02 -19.12
N LYS A 4 38.25 -68.22 -19.57
CA LYS A 4 38.07 -66.82 -19.98
C LYS A 4 37.31 -66.68 -21.31
N GLN A 5 37.53 -67.59 -22.26
CA GLN A 5 36.85 -67.61 -23.56
C GLN A 5 35.39 -68.08 -23.43
N LEU A 6 35.10 -69.01 -22.52
CA LEU A 6 33.74 -69.50 -22.25
C LEU A 6 32.84 -68.45 -21.56
N LYS A 7 33.42 -67.61 -20.69
CA LYS A 7 32.74 -66.47 -20.04
C LYS A 7 32.37 -65.33 -21.01
N GLN A 8 32.95 -65.30 -22.22
CA GLN A 8 32.64 -64.31 -23.25
C GLN A 8 31.53 -64.76 -24.21
N LEU A 9 31.25 -66.06 -24.31
CA LEU A 9 30.29 -66.62 -25.26
C LEU A 9 28.86 -66.72 -24.70
N VAL A 10 28.70 -66.75 -23.38
CA VAL A 10 27.38 -66.77 -22.71
C VAL A 10 27.33 -65.62 -21.69
N PRO A 11 26.56 -64.55 -21.97
CA PRO A 11 26.39 -63.44 -21.03
C PRO A 11 25.77 -63.94 -19.72
N ARG A 12 26.32 -63.50 -18.59
CA ARG A 12 25.76 -63.79 -17.26
C ARG A 12 24.41 -63.09 -17.11
N GLU A 13 23.46 -63.69 -16.40
CA GLU A 13 22.14 -63.08 -16.14
C GLU A 13 22.25 -61.70 -15.46
N SER A 14 23.27 -61.49 -14.61
CA SER A 14 23.56 -60.19 -14.01
C SER A 14 23.99 -59.13 -15.02
N THR A 15 24.72 -59.52 -16.08
CA THR A 15 25.11 -58.59 -17.16
C THR A 15 23.94 -58.25 -18.06
N LEU A 16 23.03 -59.20 -18.31
CA LEU A 16 21.78 -58.97 -19.04
C LEU A 16 20.83 -58.04 -18.28
N THR A 17 20.66 -58.25 -16.97
CA THR A 17 19.82 -57.39 -16.13
C THR A 17 20.38 -55.98 -15.97
N LEU A 18 21.70 -55.82 -15.81
CA LEU A 18 22.35 -54.50 -15.82
C LEU A 18 22.18 -53.79 -17.16
N ALA A 19 22.36 -54.49 -18.29
CA ALA A 19 22.16 -53.91 -19.62
C ALA A 19 20.70 -53.47 -19.86
N GLN A 20 19.72 -54.22 -19.33
CA GLN A 20 18.31 -53.82 -19.37
C GLN A 20 18.03 -52.58 -18.51
N LEU A 21 18.68 -52.48 -17.33
CA LEU A 21 18.56 -51.30 -16.48
C LEU A 21 19.17 -50.06 -17.13
N THR A 22 20.38 -50.16 -17.68
CA THR A 22 21.02 -49.03 -18.39
C THR A 22 20.18 -48.58 -19.58
N ALA A 23 19.64 -49.51 -20.37
CA ALA A 23 18.74 -49.20 -21.48
C ALA A 23 17.47 -48.46 -21.01
N ARG A 24 16.88 -48.85 -19.87
CA ARG A 24 15.72 -48.15 -19.27
C ARG A 24 16.08 -46.74 -18.82
N PHE A 25 17.25 -46.55 -18.20
CA PHE A 25 17.72 -45.23 -17.77
C PHE A 25 18.01 -44.32 -18.96
N GLU A 26 18.64 -44.83 -20.01
CA GLU A 26 18.90 -44.09 -21.25
C GLU A 26 17.59 -43.70 -21.95
N ALA A 27 16.64 -44.63 -22.07
CA ALA A 27 15.32 -44.33 -22.63
C ALA A 27 14.61 -43.22 -21.83
N ARG A 28 14.67 -43.27 -20.50
CA ARG A 28 14.08 -42.23 -19.64
C ARG A 28 14.81 -40.90 -19.76
N ARG A 29 16.15 -40.91 -19.91
CA ARG A 29 16.96 -39.71 -20.15
C ARG A 29 16.59 -39.05 -21.48
N VAL A 30 16.43 -39.83 -22.54
CA VAL A 30 16.00 -39.33 -23.86
C VAL A 30 14.58 -38.75 -23.80
N GLN A 31 13.64 -39.42 -23.12
CA GLN A 31 12.29 -38.90 -22.93
C GLN A 31 12.29 -37.57 -22.16
N ASN A 32 13.07 -37.48 -21.08
CA ASN A 32 13.22 -36.24 -20.31
C ASN A 32 13.85 -35.12 -21.15
N SER A 33 14.84 -35.43 -22.02
CA SER A 33 15.42 -34.45 -22.95
C SER A 33 14.38 -33.92 -23.94
N LYS A 34 13.63 -34.81 -24.59
CA LYS A 34 12.55 -34.44 -25.52
C LYS A 34 11.45 -33.62 -24.84
N HIS A 35 11.11 -33.97 -23.60
CA HIS A 35 10.15 -33.20 -22.80
C HIS A 35 10.66 -31.80 -22.48
N ALA A 36 11.92 -31.67 -22.06
CA ALA A 36 12.57 -30.39 -21.81
C ALA A 36 12.65 -29.52 -23.07
N GLU A 37 13.00 -30.10 -24.22
CA GLU A 37 12.99 -29.43 -25.52
C GLU A 37 11.60 -28.93 -25.90
N ARG A 38 10.55 -29.75 -25.71
CA ARG A 38 9.17 -29.35 -25.97
C ARG A 38 8.74 -28.17 -25.12
N ILE A 39 9.09 -28.16 -23.83
CA ILE A 39 8.82 -27.03 -22.92
C ILE A 39 9.56 -25.78 -23.40
N ARG A 40 10.83 -25.90 -23.79
CA ARG A 40 11.63 -24.78 -24.32
C ARG A 40 10.98 -24.19 -25.57
N LEU A 41 10.58 -25.02 -26.53
CA LEU A 41 9.90 -24.58 -27.76
C LEU A 41 8.56 -23.91 -27.45
N GLN A 42 7.74 -24.49 -26.59
CA GLN A 42 6.47 -23.87 -26.18
C GLN A 42 6.69 -22.51 -25.48
N SER A 43 7.72 -22.41 -24.65
CA SER A 43 8.07 -21.14 -24.00
C SER A 43 8.55 -20.08 -25.00
N ALA A 44 9.30 -20.47 -26.04
CA ALA A 44 9.76 -19.59 -27.11
C ALA A 44 8.57 -19.08 -27.94
N VAL A 45 7.67 -19.97 -28.36
CA VAL A 45 6.45 -19.61 -29.09
C VAL A 45 5.58 -18.64 -28.29
N ARG A 46 5.41 -18.86 -26.97
CA ARG A 46 4.66 -17.94 -26.10
C ARG A 46 5.31 -16.55 -26.04
N ARG A 47 6.64 -16.46 -26.00
CA ARG A 47 7.37 -15.18 -26.04
C ARG A 47 7.13 -14.46 -27.36
N GLU A 48 7.21 -15.17 -28.47
CA GLU A 48 6.93 -14.61 -29.79
C GLU A 48 5.49 -14.10 -29.89
N GLN A 49 4.50 -14.88 -29.43
CA GLN A 49 3.09 -14.45 -29.38
C GLN A 49 2.90 -13.19 -28.54
N CYS A 50 3.53 -13.11 -27.35
CA CYS A 50 3.47 -11.90 -26.52
C CYS A 50 4.07 -10.68 -27.24
N THR A 51 5.22 -10.85 -27.92
CA THR A 51 5.83 -9.76 -28.67
C THR A 51 5.00 -9.33 -29.89
N GLN A 52 4.36 -10.26 -30.59
CA GLN A 52 3.46 -9.97 -31.71
C GLN A 52 2.19 -9.26 -31.23
N ALA A 53 1.57 -9.71 -30.15
CA ALA A 53 0.40 -9.06 -29.55
C ALA A 53 0.71 -7.62 -29.14
N ARG A 54 1.88 -7.37 -28.52
CA ARG A 54 2.33 -6.01 -28.20
C ARG A 54 2.53 -5.15 -29.44
N ARG A 55 3.07 -5.69 -30.52
CA ARG A 55 3.19 -4.98 -31.81
C ARG A 55 1.83 -4.63 -32.39
N GLN A 56 0.86 -5.55 -32.34
CA GLN A 56 -0.50 -5.31 -32.81
C GLN A 56 -1.19 -4.20 -32.01
N GLN A 57 -1.09 -4.22 -30.67
CA GLN A 57 -1.62 -3.17 -29.81
C GLN A 57 -1.03 -1.79 -30.15
N LEU A 58 0.28 -1.71 -30.40
CA LEU A 58 0.92 -0.45 -30.81
C LEU A 58 0.43 0.04 -32.19
N LEU A 59 0.24 -0.88 -33.14
CA LEU A 59 -0.31 -0.56 -34.45
C LEU A 59 -1.77 -0.10 -34.37
N GLU A 60 -2.58 -0.75 -33.54
CA GLU A 60 -3.97 -0.36 -33.27
C GLU A 60 -4.04 1.01 -32.60
N HIS A 61 -3.21 1.26 -31.59
CA HIS A 61 -3.09 2.56 -30.95
C HIS A 61 -2.68 3.65 -31.96
N SER A 62 -1.70 3.37 -32.83
CA SER A 62 -1.31 4.29 -33.92
C SER A 62 -2.46 4.53 -34.92
N LYS A 63 -3.24 3.51 -35.27
CA LYS A 63 -4.42 3.65 -36.14
C LYS A 63 -5.49 4.52 -35.47
N GLN A 64 -5.80 4.27 -34.20
CA GLN A 64 -6.75 5.07 -33.42
C GLN A 64 -6.30 6.52 -33.32
N LEU A 65 -5.01 6.77 -33.10
CA LEU A 65 -4.48 8.13 -33.06
C LEU A 65 -4.66 8.85 -34.40
N ARG A 66 -4.42 8.16 -35.52
CA ARG A 66 -4.65 8.69 -36.87
C ARG A 66 -6.13 8.95 -37.15
N LEU A 67 -7.03 8.06 -36.71
CA LEU A 67 -8.47 8.26 -36.83
C LEU A 67 -8.94 9.45 -35.99
N ALA A 68 -8.46 9.58 -34.76
CA ALA A 68 -8.77 10.73 -33.90
C ALA A 68 -8.25 12.05 -34.51
N GLN A 69 -7.05 12.02 -35.11
CA GLN A 69 -6.51 13.17 -35.85
C GLN A 69 -7.36 13.49 -37.08
N SER A 70 -7.75 12.49 -37.88
CA SER A 70 -8.61 12.72 -39.05
C SER A 70 -10.00 13.20 -38.67
N ASP A 71 -10.58 12.68 -37.59
CA ASP A 71 -11.87 13.12 -37.07
C ASP A 71 -11.80 14.56 -36.57
N LEU A 72 -10.71 14.94 -35.88
CA LEU A 72 -10.47 16.31 -35.45
C LEU A 72 -10.32 17.24 -36.65
N MET A 73 -9.56 16.83 -37.67
CA MET A 73 -9.43 17.60 -38.92
C MET A 73 -10.76 17.73 -39.65
N ALA A 74 -11.55 16.65 -39.75
CA ALA A 74 -12.88 16.68 -40.35
C ALA A 74 -13.86 17.58 -39.58
N ARG A 75 -13.78 17.60 -38.24
CA ARG A 75 -14.54 18.54 -37.39
C ARG A 75 -14.10 19.98 -37.59
N LEU A 76 -12.79 20.22 -37.70
CA LEU A 76 -12.27 21.55 -38.02
C LEU A 76 -12.77 21.98 -39.39
N GLU A 77 -12.69 21.12 -40.41
CA GLU A 77 -13.21 21.37 -41.76
C GLU A 77 -14.73 21.62 -41.79
N ALA A 78 -15.51 20.86 -41.03
CA ALA A 78 -16.95 21.04 -40.90
C ALA A 78 -17.32 22.34 -40.16
N ASN A 79 -16.50 22.77 -39.21
CA ASN A 79 -16.65 24.04 -38.49
C ASN A 79 -16.08 25.24 -39.24
N ILE A 80 -15.35 25.03 -40.35
CA ILE A 80 -15.05 26.11 -41.29
C ILE A 80 -16.37 26.50 -41.95
N ILE A 81 -17.01 27.55 -41.43
CA ILE A 81 -18.01 28.30 -42.16
C ILE A 81 -17.33 28.74 -43.46
N LYS A 82 -17.66 28.10 -44.59
CA LYS A 82 -17.32 28.59 -45.92
C LYS A 82 -18.07 29.89 -46.13
N VAL A 83 -17.58 30.98 -45.54
CA VAL A 83 -17.86 32.32 -46.03
C VAL A 83 -17.38 32.29 -47.47
N PRO A 84 -18.25 32.49 -48.47
CA PRO A 84 -17.81 32.51 -49.85
C PRO A 84 -16.81 33.65 -49.98
N LYS A 85 -15.52 33.32 -50.00
CA LYS A 85 -14.51 34.25 -50.50
C LYS A 85 -14.91 34.46 -51.95
N LYS A 86 -15.49 35.63 -52.24
CA LYS A 86 -15.69 36.12 -53.60
C LYS A 86 -14.38 35.85 -54.33
N SER A 87 -14.42 35.07 -55.41
CA SER A 87 -13.23 34.81 -56.22
C SER A 87 -12.65 36.17 -56.58
N ALA A 88 -11.45 36.43 -56.08
CA ALA A 88 -10.73 37.63 -56.43
C ALA A 88 -10.47 37.55 -57.94
N ARG A 89 -11.28 38.26 -58.75
CA ARG A 89 -10.87 38.66 -60.09
C ARG A 89 -9.55 39.41 -59.88
N GLN A 90 -8.46 38.91 -60.46
CA GLN A 90 -7.27 39.73 -60.59
C GLN A 90 -7.70 40.97 -61.40
N PRO A 91 -7.59 42.19 -60.84
CA PRO A 91 -7.94 43.38 -61.59
C PRO A 91 -7.01 43.44 -62.80
N THR A 92 -7.58 43.65 -64.00
CA THR A 92 -6.78 43.90 -65.19
C THR A 92 -5.96 45.18 -64.97
N GLN A 93 -4.78 45.30 -65.56
CA GLN A 93 -3.89 46.46 -65.37
C GLN A 93 -4.62 47.79 -65.64
N ALA A 94 -5.59 47.81 -66.55
CA ALA A 94 -6.48 48.94 -66.82
C ALA A 94 -7.38 49.36 -65.64
N GLU A 95 -7.79 48.45 -64.75
CA GLU A 95 -8.56 48.79 -63.54
C GLU A 95 -7.67 49.35 -62.42
N LEU A 96 -6.41 48.93 -62.35
CA LEU A 96 -5.43 49.50 -61.42
C LEU A 96 -5.03 50.92 -61.85
N GLU A 97 -4.80 51.14 -63.14
CA GLU A 97 -4.53 52.48 -63.70
C GLU A 97 -5.72 53.43 -63.56
N LYS A 98 -6.95 52.93 -63.74
CA LYS A 98 -8.15 53.76 -63.50
C LYS A 98 -8.28 54.18 -62.04
N LYS A 99 -7.97 53.29 -61.09
CA LYS A 99 -8.00 53.62 -59.66
C LYS A 99 -6.87 54.58 -59.27
N SER A 100 -5.65 54.40 -59.78
CA SER A 100 -4.57 55.35 -59.52
C SER A 100 -4.86 56.73 -60.13
N ASN A 101 -5.48 56.77 -61.31
CA ASN A 101 -5.86 58.02 -61.97
C ASN A 101 -7.02 58.73 -61.27
N LEU A 102 -7.97 57.98 -60.68
CA LEU A 102 -9.04 58.56 -59.86
C LEU A 102 -8.47 59.13 -58.55
N ILE A 103 -7.56 58.41 -57.88
CA ILE A 103 -6.90 58.88 -56.67
C ILE A 103 -6.04 60.12 -56.95
N SER A 104 -5.34 60.17 -58.10
CA SER A 104 -4.59 61.35 -58.53
C SER A 104 -5.51 62.54 -58.81
N LYS A 105 -6.67 62.31 -59.46
CA LYS A 105 -7.64 63.38 -59.76
C LYS A 105 -8.35 63.91 -58.52
N GLU A 106 -8.74 63.04 -57.60
CA GLU A 106 -9.29 63.44 -56.29
C GLU A 106 -8.25 64.20 -55.47
N GLY A 107 -6.98 63.78 -55.53
CA GLY A 107 -5.86 64.52 -54.92
C GLY A 107 -5.65 65.91 -55.54
N GLU A 108 -5.71 66.02 -56.87
CA GLU A 108 -5.62 67.30 -57.57
C GLU A 108 -6.82 68.23 -57.26
N GLN A 109 -8.03 67.67 -57.17
CA GLN A 109 -9.23 68.40 -56.76
C GLN A 109 -9.13 68.89 -55.31
N ALA A 110 -8.69 68.04 -54.37
CA ALA A 110 -8.45 68.45 -52.99
C ALA A 110 -7.40 69.56 -52.89
N LEU A 111 -6.35 69.52 -53.71
CA LEU A 111 -5.35 70.59 -53.78
C LEU A 111 -5.89 71.88 -54.40
N GLN A 112 -6.85 71.80 -55.33
CA GLN A 112 -7.55 72.97 -55.86
C GLN A 112 -8.50 73.57 -54.83
N GLU A 113 -9.28 72.75 -54.12
CA GLU A 113 -10.16 73.17 -53.03
C GLU A 113 -9.37 73.81 -51.88
N ILE A 114 -8.21 73.26 -51.52
CA ILE A 114 -7.32 73.88 -50.52
C ILE A 114 -6.79 75.22 -51.01
N ARG A 115 -6.40 75.36 -52.30
CA ARG A 115 -5.98 76.66 -52.85
C ARG A 115 -7.11 77.68 -52.90
N GLU A 116 -8.32 77.26 -53.29
CA GLU A 116 -9.50 78.11 -53.28
C GLU A 116 -9.87 78.53 -51.86
N PHE A 117 -9.74 77.62 -50.90
CA PHE A 117 -9.91 77.89 -49.48
C PHE A 117 -8.85 78.86 -48.95
N GLU A 118 -7.57 78.70 -49.31
CA GLU A 118 -6.50 79.63 -48.96
C GLU A 118 -6.71 81.01 -49.60
N LEU A 119 -7.23 81.07 -50.83
CA LEU A 119 -7.61 82.33 -51.49
C LEU A 119 -8.81 82.99 -50.78
N GLN A 120 -9.80 82.21 -50.34
CA GLN A 120 -10.91 82.70 -49.52
C GLN A 120 -10.45 83.14 -48.13
N LEU A 121 -9.48 82.45 -47.52
CA LEU A 121 -8.88 82.84 -46.26
C LEU A 121 -8.03 84.10 -46.39
N ARG A 122 -7.31 84.27 -47.50
CA ARG A 122 -6.60 85.53 -47.80
C ARG A 122 -7.58 86.67 -48.07
N ALA A 123 -8.67 86.42 -48.81
CA ALA A 123 -9.72 87.42 -49.06
C ALA A 123 -10.49 87.82 -47.78
N THR A 124 -10.64 86.92 -46.81
CA THR A 124 -11.26 87.21 -45.51
C THR A 124 -10.27 87.74 -44.46
N SER A 125 -8.99 87.41 -44.60
CA SER A 125 -7.87 88.00 -43.83
C SER A 125 -7.65 89.46 -44.20
N ASP A 126 -7.72 89.81 -45.48
CA ASP A 126 -7.67 91.21 -45.93
C ASP A 126 -8.94 92.00 -45.54
N ALA A 127 -10.04 91.30 -45.20
CA ALA A 127 -11.25 91.89 -44.63
C ALA A 127 -11.18 92.07 -43.09
N ALA A 128 -10.21 91.45 -42.41
CA ALA A 128 -10.03 91.57 -40.96
C ALA A 128 -9.31 92.87 -40.54
N ASP A 129 -8.71 93.61 -41.49
CA ASP A 129 -8.13 94.94 -41.25
C ASP A 129 -9.16 96.09 -41.25
N TRP A 130 -10.44 95.81 -41.58
CA TRP A 130 -11.52 96.81 -41.64
C TRP A 130 -12.31 97.01 -40.35
N CYS A 131 -11.83 96.50 -39.21
CA CYS A 131 -12.48 96.69 -37.91
C CYS A 131 -11.54 97.29 -36.84
N ARG A 132 -10.98 98.46 -37.15
CA ARG A 132 -10.55 99.43 -36.13
C ARG A 132 -11.49 100.64 -36.10
N LYS A 133 -12.42 100.58 -35.14
CA LYS A 133 -13.17 101.68 -34.50
C LYS A 133 -14.33 102.34 -35.27
N PRO A 134 -15.31 102.90 -34.53
CA PRO A 134 -16.71 102.92 -34.94
C PRO A 134 -17.21 104.30 -35.38
N LYS A 135 -18.45 104.27 -35.89
CA LYS A 135 -19.42 105.35 -36.15
C LYS A 135 -19.31 105.96 -37.56
N THR A 136 -20.36 105.79 -38.35
CA THR A 136 -21.29 106.91 -38.65
C THR A 136 -22.59 106.41 -39.29
N THR A 137 -23.62 107.20 -39.06
CA THR A 137 -25.03 107.00 -39.35
C THR A 137 -25.33 107.24 -40.83
N THR A 138 -25.06 106.28 -41.70
CA THR A 138 -25.39 106.44 -43.14
C THR A 138 -25.69 105.15 -43.90
N ASP A 139 -26.00 104.02 -43.25
CA ASP A 139 -26.24 102.76 -43.98
C ASP A 139 -27.48 101.96 -43.52
N LEU A 140 -28.60 102.67 -43.34
CA LEU A 140 -29.95 102.07 -43.36
C LEU A 140 -30.79 102.56 -44.56
N VAL A 141 -30.13 103.13 -45.57
CA VAL A 141 -30.79 103.70 -46.77
C VAL A 141 -30.50 102.89 -48.05
N GLY A 142 -29.71 101.82 -47.97
CA GLY A 142 -29.33 100.98 -49.12
C GLY A 142 -30.26 99.81 -49.46
N GLN A 143 -31.05 99.29 -48.50
CA GLN A 143 -31.79 98.02 -48.69
C GLN A 143 -33.30 98.16 -48.93
N LEU A 144 -33.84 99.38 -49.00
CA LEU A 144 -35.24 99.66 -49.36
C LEU A 144 -35.37 100.35 -50.73
N ARG A 145 -34.52 99.98 -51.70
CA ARG A 145 -34.46 100.61 -53.04
C ARG A 145 -34.69 99.68 -54.25
N LEU A 146 -35.13 98.44 -54.06
CA LEU A 146 -35.27 97.46 -55.16
C LEU A 146 -36.68 96.87 -55.39
N LEU A 147 -37.75 97.58 -55.06
CA LEU A 147 -39.11 97.30 -55.57
C LEU A 147 -39.90 98.60 -55.81
N ARG A 148 -39.31 99.54 -56.57
CA ARG A 148 -40.05 100.73 -57.05
C ARG A 148 -39.48 101.24 -58.37
N ALA A 149 -39.92 100.65 -59.48
CA ALA A 149 -39.73 101.20 -60.82
C ALA A 149 -40.87 100.72 -61.74
N CYS A 150 -42.05 101.33 -61.62
CA CYS A 150 -43.00 101.44 -62.72
C CYS A 150 -43.40 102.92 -62.82
N PRO A 151 -43.21 103.57 -63.97
CA PRO A 151 -43.49 104.99 -64.14
C PRO A 151 -45.00 105.24 -64.20
N PRO A 152 -45.53 106.32 -63.59
CA PRO A 152 -46.90 106.75 -63.83
C PRO A 152 -46.94 107.68 -65.05
N THR A 153 -47.51 107.20 -66.16
CA THR A 153 -47.94 108.07 -67.26
C THR A 153 -49.34 108.59 -66.93
N ARG A 154 -49.44 109.88 -66.62
CA ARG A 154 -50.66 110.59 -66.23
C ARG A 154 -51.01 111.58 -67.32
N GLU A 155 -51.99 111.28 -68.17
CA GLU A 155 -52.79 112.28 -68.87
C GLU A 155 -54.21 111.73 -69.09
N GLN A 156 -55.08 111.90 -68.09
CA GLN A 156 -56.52 111.91 -68.31
C GLN A 156 -57.05 113.25 -67.80
N GLN A 157 -57.31 114.12 -68.77
CA GLN A 157 -58.15 115.29 -68.63
C GLN A 157 -59.55 114.82 -68.22
N THR A 158 -59.96 115.08 -66.98
CA THR A 158 -61.37 115.07 -66.62
C THR A 158 -61.79 116.51 -66.36
N ASN A 159 -62.42 117.08 -67.39
CA ASN A 159 -63.06 118.37 -67.37
C ASN A 159 -64.07 118.42 -66.21
N SER A 160 -63.76 119.23 -65.20
CA SER A 160 -64.66 119.61 -64.13
C SER A 160 -65.74 120.54 -64.68
N LEU A 161 -66.89 119.99 -65.07
CA LEU A 161 -68.11 120.77 -65.28
C LEU A 161 -68.65 121.20 -63.92
N LYS A 162 -68.51 122.50 -63.62
CA LYS A 162 -69.15 123.18 -62.50
C LYS A 162 -70.68 123.19 -62.73
N ILE A 163 -71.39 122.24 -62.14
CA ILE A 163 -72.84 122.31 -61.97
C ILE A 163 -73.10 123.04 -60.65
N GLN A 164 -73.63 124.26 -60.74
CA GLN A 164 -74.07 125.04 -59.58
C GLN A 164 -75.43 124.48 -59.10
N LEU A 165 -75.44 123.87 -57.90
CA LEU A 165 -76.67 123.50 -57.17
C LEU A 165 -76.55 124.04 -55.73
N PRO A 166 -77.64 124.51 -55.09
CA PRO A 166 -77.60 125.29 -53.84
C PRO A 166 -77.02 124.51 -52.63
N PRO A 167 -76.27 125.18 -51.72
CA PRO A 167 -75.35 124.54 -50.77
C PRO A 167 -75.95 123.89 -49.50
N ALA A 168 -77.25 124.00 -49.24
CA ALA A 168 -77.84 123.51 -47.97
C ALA A 168 -78.38 122.06 -48.02
N GLU A 169 -78.78 121.57 -49.21
CA GLU A 169 -79.34 120.22 -49.37
C GLU A 169 -78.26 119.18 -49.72
N SER A 170 -77.13 119.61 -50.29
CA SER A 170 -76.02 118.74 -50.69
C SER A 170 -75.18 118.25 -49.50
N GLU A 171 -74.99 119.05 -48.46
CA GLU A 171 -74.25 118.65 -47.25
C GLU A 171 -75.01 117.60 -46.43
N ALA A 172 -76.32 117.76 -46.27
CA ALA A 172 -77.17 116.77 -45.60
C ALA A 172 -77.25 115.45 -46.38
N TYR A 173 -77.25 115.51 -47.71
CA TYR A 173 -77.17 114.34 -48.59
C TYR A 173 -75.82 113.62 -48.48
N MET A 174 -74.71 114.36 -48.48
CA MET A 174 -73.37 113.80 -48.31
C MET A 174 -73.13 113.24 -46.91
N ALA A 175 -73.72 113.82 -45.86
CA ALA A 175 -73.68 113.27 -44.50
C ALA A 175 -74.40 111.91 -44.42
N ARG A 176 -75.58 111.79 -45.04
CA ARG A 176 -76.32 110.52 -45.15
C ARG A 176 -75.55 109.46 -45.95
N ILE A 177 -74.80 109.85 -46.99
CA ILE A 177 -73.92 108.92 -47.73
C ILE A 177 -72.78 108.44 -46.84
N LYS A 178 -72.13 109.33 -46.08
CA LYS A 178 -71.02 108.96 -45.19
C LYS A 178 -71.47 108.04 -44.05
N GLU A 179 -72.62 108.32 -43.42
CA GLU A 179 -73.20 107.44 -42.40
C GLU A 179 -73.52 106.06 -42.95
N ARG A 180 -74.15 105.99 -44.13
CA ARG A 180 -74.42 104.73 -44.82
C ARG A 180 -73.16 103.93 -45.11
N VAL A 181 -72.09 104.58 -45.59
CA VAL A 181 -70.81 103.91 -45.85
C VAL A 181 -70.15 103.42 -44.57
N LEU A 182 -70.25 104.15 -43.45
CA LEU A 182 -69.73 103.70 -42.15
C LEU A 182 -70.52 102.50 -41.61
N GLU A 183 -71.84 102.51 -41.75
CA GLU A 183 -72.71 101.38 -41.40
C GLU A 183 -72.46 100.16 -42.29
N GLU A 184 -72.30 100.36 -43.60
CA GLU A 184 -71.93 99.32 -44.56
C GLU A 184 -70.54 98.73 -44.24
N ASN A 185 -69.55 99.56 -43.90
CA ASN A 185 -68.24 99.09 -43.46
C ASN A 185 -68.30 98.29 -42.15
N ARG A 186 -69.13 98.72 -41.19
CA ARG A 186 -69.37 97.96 -39.95
C ARG A 186 -70.04 96.61 -40.25
N ALA A 187 -71.04 96.60 -41.14
CA ALA A 187 -71.72 95.39 -41.57
C ALA A 187 -70.76 94.44 -42.32
N MET A 188 -69.87 94.95 -43.17
CA MET A 188 -68.86 94.17 -43.87
C MET A 188 -67.85 93.54 -42.90
N VAL A 189 -67.34 94.30 -41.92
CA VAL A 189 -66.44 93.78 -40.89
C VAL A 189 -67.13 92.72 -40.02
N GLU A 190 -68.42 92.88 -39.70
CA GLU A 190 -69.18 91.88 -38.98
C GLU A 190 -69.43 90.61 -39.80
N GLN A 191 -69.80 90.75 -41.08
CA GLN A 191 -69.92 89.63 -41.99
C GLN A 191 -68.60 88.87 -42.11
N GLU A 192 -67.48 89.58 -42.19
CA GLU A 192 -66.15 88.98 -42.25
C GLU A 192 -65.78 88.26 -40.94
N LYS A 193 -66.11 88.84 -39.78
CA LYS A 193 -65.97 88.16 -38.48
C LYS A 193 -66.83 86.89 -38.40
N ARG A 194 -68.07 86.91 -38.90
CA ARG A 194 -68.95 85.72 -38.94
C ARG A 194 -68.37 84.65 -39.87
N ARG A 195 -67.94 85.02 -41.07
CA ARG A 195 -67.26 84.11 -42.02
C ARG A 195 -66.01 83.50 -41.39
N ARG A 196 -65.17 84.30 -40.74
CA ARG A 196 -63.97 83.82 -40.03
C ARG A 196 -64.32 82.87 -38.89
N ARG A 197 -65.34 83.16 -38.07
CA ARG A 197 -65.78 82.25 -36.99
C ARG A 197 -66.26 80.91 -37.54
N ILE A 198 -67.04 80.91 -38.62
CA ILE A 198 -67.51 79.67 -39.25
C ILE A 198 -66.33 78.87 -39.82
N ILE A 199 -65.38 79.53 -40.49
CA ILE A 199 -64.18 78.87 -41.03
C ILE A 199 -63.32 78.31 -39.90
N VAL A 200 -63.07 79.09 -38.84
CA VAL A 200 -62.27 78.65 -37.69
C VAL A 200 -62.95 77.49 -36.97
N ALA A 201 -64.26 77.58 -36.70
CA ALA A 201 -65.01 76.47 -36.10
C ALA A 201 -64.97 75.21 -36.98
N SER A 202 -65.11 75.36 -38.29
CA SER A 202 -65.01 74.25 -39.25
C SER A 202 -63.62 73.62 -39.26
N LEU A 203 -62.55 74.42 -39.15
CA LEU A 203 -61.18 73.94 -39.05
C LEU A 203 -60.91 73.27 -37.69
N GLU A 204 -61.41 73.84 -36.60
CA GLU A 204 -61.29 73.27 -35.24
C GLU A 204 -61.98 71.90 -35.15
N GLU A 205 -63.17 71.76 -35.72
CA GLU A 205 -63.88 70.47 -35.82
C GLU A 205 -63.08 69.44 -36.63
N HIS A 206 -62.51 69.85 -37.76
CA HIS A 206 -61.66 68.98 -38.58
C HIS A 206 -60.38 68.56 -37.83
N HIS A 207 -59.72 69.50 -37.15
CA HIS A 207 -58.54 69.21 -36.33
C HIS A 207 -58.87 68.27 -35.17
N ALA A 208 -59.98 68.49 -34.46
CA ALA A 208 -60.44 67.61 -33.39
C ALA A 208 -60.75 66.20 -33.91
N TYR A 209 -61.36 66.08 -35.09
CA TYR A 209 -61.60 64.79 -35.74
C TYR A 209 -60.30 64.07 -36.11
N GLU A 210 -59.31 64.78 -36.65
CA GLU A 210 -57.99 64.21 -36.94
C GLU A 210 -57.26 63.75 -35.69
N GLU A 211 -57.33 64.51 -34.60
CA GLU A 211 -56.73 64.15 -33.31
C GLU A 211 -57.35 62.88 -32.74
N GLN A 212 -58.68 62.75 -32.78
CA GLN A 212 -59.35 61.51 -32.38
C GLN A 212 -58.94 60.33 -33.26
N ARG A 213 -58.79 60.55 -34.57
CA ARG A 213 -58.33 59.51 -35.50
C ARG A 213 -56.90 59.07 -35.16
N ARG A 214 -55.99 60.01 -34.90
CA ARG A 214 -54.60 59.73 -34.49
C ARG A 214 -54.57 59.02 -33.13
N ALA A 215 -55.36 59.48 -32.16
CA ALA A 215 -55.47 58.88 -30.84
C ALA A 215 -55.99 57.44 -30.89
N ARG A 216 -57.04 57.15 -31.70
CA ARG A 216 -57.54 55.79 -31.91
C ARG A 216 -56.50 54.88 -32.55
N GLN A 217 -55.78 55.35 -33.56
CA GLN A 217 -54.70 54.58 -34.20
C GLN A 217 -53.56 54.27 -33.22
N LEU A 218 -53.21 55.21 -32.34
CA LEU A 218 -52.22 54.98 -31.28
C LEU A 218 -52.73 53.97 -30.26
N ALA A 219 -53.97 54.10 -29.79
CA ALA A 219 -54.58 53.17 -28.86
C ALA A 219 -54.63 51.74 -29.42
N GLU A 220 -55.02 51.55 -30.69
CA GLU A 220 -55.00 50.23 -31.33
C GLU A 220 -53.60 49.63 -31.43
N ARG A 221 -52.58 50.45 -31.76
CA ARG A 221 -51.19 49.98 -31.80
C ARG A 221 -50.71 49.54 -30.43
N LEU A 222 -50.99 50.34 -29.39
CA LEU A 222 -50.64 50.01 -28.01
C LEU A 222 -51.34 48.74 -27.52
N LEU A 223 -52.63 48.57 -27.84
CA LEU A 223 -53.37 47.35 -27.50
C LEU A 223 -52.77 46.11 -28.20
N ARG A 224 -52.44 46.21 -29.49
CA ARG A 224 -51.77 45.12 -30.22
C ARG A 224 -50.40 44.81 -29.62
N GLN A 225 -49.60 45.82 -29.27
CA GLN A 225 -48.31 45.64 -28.59
C GLN A 225 -48.47 44.94 -27.24
N SER A 226 -49.40 45.37 -26.40
CA SER A 226 -49.67 44.73 -25.10
C SER A 226 -50.13 43.28 -25.25
N GLN A 227 -50.94 42.96 -26.27
CA GLN A 227 -51.34 41.58 -26.56
C GLN A 227 -50.17 40.72 -27.02
N LEU A 228 -49.28 41.26 -27.86
CA LEU A 228 -48.07 40.56 -28.29
C LEU A 228 -47.12 40.32 -27.11
N GLU A 229 -46.93 41.32 -26.24
CA GLU A 229 -46.13 41.19 -25.02
C GLU A 229 -46.66 40.07 -24.12
N ARG A 230 -47.98 40.01 -23.88
CA ARG A 230 -48.58 38.92 -23.10
C ARG A 230 -48.33 37.55 -23.72
N ARG A 231 -48.43 37.42 -25.05
CA ARG A 231 -48.15 36.14 -25.74
C ARG A 231 -46.68 35.76 -25.63
N LEU A 232 -45.78 36.72 -25.82
CA LEU A 232 -44.34 36.51 -25.67
C LEU A 232 -43.98 36.11 -24.24
N LEU A 233 -44.61 36.72 -23.24
CA LEU A 233 -44.43 36.35 -21.82
C LEU A 233 -44.84 34.90 -21.57
N VAL A 234 -46.03 34.48 -22.02
CA VAL A 234 -46.49 33.09 -21.85
C VAL A 234 -45.54 32.11 -22.54
N GLN A 235 -45.10 32.41 -23.76
CA GLN A 235 -44.11 31.57 -24.47
C GLN A 235 -42.77 31.51 -23.73
N LEU A 236 -42.33 32.63 -23.16
CA LEU A 236 -41.11 32.71 -22.37
C LEU A 236 -41.23 31.91 -21.07
N GLU A 237 -42.39 31.95 -20.41
CA GLU A 237 -42.67 31.13 -19.23
C GLU A 237 -42.70 29.63 -19.55
N GLN A 238 -43.34 29.24 -20.66
CA GLN A 238 -43.33 27.86 -21.16
C GLN A 238 -41.92 27.37 -21.43
N THR A 239 -41.12 28.13 -22.18
CA THR A 239 -39.72 27.77 -22.47
C THR A 239 -38.84 27.72 -21.22
N LYS A 240 -39.07 28.61 -20.24
CA LYS A 240 -38.42 28.52 -18.92
C LYS A 240 -38.79 27.25 -18.18
N HIS A 241 -40.07 26.90 -18.18
CA HIS A 241 -40.55 25.68 -17.53
C HIS A 241 -39.97 24.43 -18.18
N GLU A 242 -40.02 24.32 -19.51
CA GLU A 242 -39.41 23.23 -20.26
C GLU A 242 -37.91 23.10 -19.97
N LYS A 243 -37.18 24.23 -19.96
CA LYS A 243 -35.76 24.25 -19.57
C LYS A 243 -35.55 23.74 -18.14
N SER A 244 -36.41 24.12 -17.19
CA SER A 244 -36.31 23.65 -15.80
C SER A 244 -36.50 22.13 -15.70
N VAL A 245 -37.46 21.58 -16.43
CA VAL A 245 -37.72 20.13 -16.50
C VAL A 245 -36.53 19.39 -17.13
N LEU A 246 -35.96 19.93 -18.22
CA LEU A 246 -34.78 19.33 -18.85
C LEU A 246 -33.56 19.31 -17.91
N LEU A 247 -33.36 20.37 -17.13
CA LEU A 247 -32.29 20.43 -16.13
C LEU A 247 -32.54 19.43 -15.00
N ALA A 248 -33.76 19.35 -14.47
CA ALA A 248 -34.13 18.37 -13.45
C ALA A 248 -33.90 16.92 -13.96
N ASN A 249 -34.42 16.59 -15.14
CA ASN A 249 -34.24 15.28 -15.76
C ASN A 249 -32.76 14.94 -16.05
N ARG A 250 -31.92 15.95 -16.30
CA ARG A 250 -30.47 15.76 -16.48
C ARG A 250 -29.80 15.44 -15.14
N ILE A 251 -30.17 16.16 -14.08
CA ILE A 251 -29.63 15.94 -12.73
C ILE A 251 -30.05 14.55 -12.22
N GLU A 252 -31.30 14.15 -12.42
CA GLU A 252 -31.77 12.82 -12.03
C GLU A 252 -31.03 11.71 -12.75
N ARG A 253 -30.87 11.81 -14.08
CA ARG A 253 -30.05 10.86 -14.85
C ARG A 253 -28.61 10.81 -14.35
N GLN A 254 -28.02 11.96 -14.02
CA GLN A 254 -26.67 12.00 -13.44
C GLN A 254 -26.60 11.25 -12.12
N LYS A 255 -27.57 11.46 -11.21
CA LYS A 255 -27.66 10.73 -9.94
C LYS A 255 -27.83 9.22 -10.14
N GLU A 256 -28.65 8.81 -11.10
CA GLU A 256 -28.81 7.39 -11.42
C GLU A 256 -27.51 6.76 -11.93
N TYR A 257 -26.78 7.46 -12.81
CA TYR A 257 -25.47 6.99 -13.28
C TYR A 257 -24.40 6.99 -12.18
N GLU A 258 -24.44 7.96 -11.26
CA GLU A 258 -23.58 7.98 -10.08
C GLU A 258 -23.89 6.79 -9.17
N ALA A 259 -25.16 6.57 -8.82
CA ALA A 259 -25.59 5.43 -8.02
C ALA A 259 -25.22 4.08 -8.66
N ARG A 260 -25.40 3.93 -9.98
CA ARG A 260 -24.98 2.71 -10.70
C ARG A 260 -23.47 2.51 -10.65
N ARG A 261 -22.68 3.57 -10.86
CA ARG A 261 -21.22 3.49 -10.75
C ARG A 261 -20.76 3.14 -9.35
N GLU A 262 -21.41 3.69 -8.31
CA GLU A 262 -21.09 3.37 -6.92
C GLU A 262 -21.38 1.90 -6.61
N LEU A 263 -22.52 1.37 -7.08
CA LEU A 263 -22.86 -0.05 -6.91
C LEU A 263 -21.89 -0.96 -7.68
N GLU A 264 -21.56 -0.63 -8.93
CA GLU A 264 -20.57 -1.37 -9.72
C GLU A 264 -19.19 -1.33 -9.06
N PHE A 265 -18.80 -0.19 -8.50
CA PHE A 265 -17.55 -0.05 -7.76
C PHE A 265 -17.55 -0.89 -6.47
N GLN A 266 -18.64 -0.87 -5.70
CA GLN A 266 -18.77 -1.71 -4.50
C GLN A 266 -18.72 -3.19 -4.85
N ALA A 267 -19.47 -3.63 -5.87
CA ALA A 267 -19.46 -5.00 -6.34
C ALA A 267 -18.06 -5.44 -6.83
N ALA A 268 -17.33 -4.56 -7.53
CA ALA A 268 -15.95 -4.83 -7.93
C ALA A 268 -15.02 -4.97 -6.71
N MET A 269 -15.16 -4.12 -5.69
CA MET A 269 -14.38 -4.22 -4.45
C MET A 269 -14.69 -5.50 -3.68
N ASP A 270 -15.95 -5.91 -3.62
CA ASP A 270 -16.35 -7.16 -2.95
C ASP A 270 -15.83 -8.39 -3.71
N TYR A 271 -15.90 -8.38 -5.03
CA TYR A 271 -15.29 -9.41 -5.88
C TYR A 271 -13.76 -9.49 -5.69
N GLU A 272 -13.06 -8.36 -5.63
CA GLU A 272 -11.63 -8.32 -5.34
C GLU A 272 -11.30 -8.87 -3.94
N ARG A 273 -12.14 -8.56 -2.94
CA ARG A 273 -12.00 -9.11 -1.58
C ARG A 273 -12.18 -10.62 -1.57
N GLU A 274 -13.18 -11.15 -2.27
CA GLU A 274 -13.43 -12.59 -2.39
C GLU A 274 -12.23 -13.30 -3.02
N ILE A 275 -11.74 -12.80 -4.16
CA ILE A 275 -10.53 -13.34 -4.80
C ILE A 275 -9.33 -13.30 -3.85
N ALA A 276 -9.16 -12.21 -3.09
CA ALA A 276 -8.05 -12.10 -2.15
C ALA A 276 -8.17 -13.10 -0.98
N LEU A 277 -9.39 -13.41 -0.54
CA LEU A 277 -9.63 -14.44 0.47
C LEU A 277 -9.33 -15.84 -0.07
N GLU A 278 -9.78 -16.15 -1.28
CA GLU A 278 -9.48 -17.42 -1.95
C GLU A 278 -7.97 -17.63 -2.11
N ARG A 279 -7.25 -16.62 -2.61
CA ARG A 279 -5.77 -16.67 -2.71
C ARG A 279 -5.11 -16.93 -1.37
N LYS A 280 -5.56 -16.27 -0.30
CA LYS A 280 -5.03 -16.51 1.05
C LYS A 280 -5.30 -17.93 1.53
N GLN A 281 -6.45 -18.51 1.20
CA GLN A 281 -6.77 -19.90 1.54
C GLN A 281 -5.89 -20.88 0.76
N GLU A 282 -5.68 -20.66 -0.53
CA GLU A 282 -4.77 -21.47 -1.36
C GLU A 282 -3.31 -21.37 -0.88
N GLU A 283 -2.84 -20.17 -0.57
CA GLU A 283 -1.53 -19.94 0.04
C GLU A 283 -1.41 -20.64 1.40
N ALA A 284 -2.44 -20.56 2.25
CA ALA A 284 -2.45 -21.25 3.53
C ALA A 284 -2.42 -22.77 3.37
N ALA A 285 -3.17 -23.32 2.39
CA ALA A 285 -3.19 -24.75 2.09
C ALA A 285 -1.84 -25.24 1.55
N THR A 286 -1.22 -24.51 0.64
CA THR A 286 0.12 -24.83 0.13
C THR A 286 1.18 -24.77 1.22
N VAL A 287 1.14 -23.75 2.09
CA VAL A 287 2.03 -23.65 3.25
C VAL A 287 1.79 -24.80 4.25
N ALA A 288 0.55 -25.22 4.47
CA ALA A 288 0.24 -26.35 5.34
C ALA A 288 0.85 -27.66 4.80
N ILE A 289 0.67 -27.95 3.51
CA ILE A 289 1.29 -29.13 2.86
C ILE A 289 2.82 -29.07 2.96
N LEU A 290 3.42 -27.91 2.70
CA LEU A 290 4.88 -27.74 2.81
C LEU A 290 5.38 -27.95 4.25
N ARG A 291 4.63 -27.50 5.25
CA ARG A 291 4.95 -27.74 6.67
C ARG A 291 4.91 -29.22 7.01
N GLU A 292 3.91 -29.95 6.55
CA GLU A 292 3.80 -31.39 6.76
C GLU A 292 4.95 -32.15 6.09
N VAL A 293 5.26 -31.84 4.82
CA VAL A 293 6.38 -32.45 4.10
C VAL A 293 7.70 -32.17 4.80
N TRP A 294 7.92 -30.94 5.25
CA TRP A 294 9.12 -30.58 6.00
C TRP A 294 9.21 -31.33 7.33
N ALA A 295 8.13 -31.37 8.10
CA ALA A 295 8.06 -32.10 9.36
C ALA A 295 8.36 -33.60 9.15
N ASN A 296 7.78 -34.20 8.12
CA ASN A 296 8.03 -35.60 7.74
C ASN A 296 9.49 -35.83 7.35
N GLN A 297 10.11 -34.91 6.61
CA GLN A 297 11.52 -35.03 6.23
C GLN A 297 12.45 -34.90 7.46
N GLN A 298 12.14 -33.98 8.38
CA GLN A 298 12.88 -33.85 9.63
C GLN A 298 12.72 -35.08 10.53
N ALA A 299 11.51 -35.63 10.63
CA ALA A 299 11.26 -36.88 11.36
C ALA A 299 12.07 -38.05 10.77
N ARG A 300 12.10 -38.21 9.44
CA ARG A 300 12.93 -39.22 8.77
C ARG A 300 14.41 -39.03 9.05
N LYS A 301 14.91 -37.79 9.03
CA LYS A 301 16.32 -37.51 9.37
C LYS A 301 16.64 -37.88 10.81
N ARG A 302 15.75 -37.56 11.76
CA ARG A 302 15.89 -37.93 13.17
C ARG A 302 15.89 -39.45 13.34
N GLN A 303 14.94 -40.14 12.72
CA GLN A 303 14.86 -41.60 12.74
C GLN A 303 16.12 -42.25 12.14
N ALA A 304 16.59 -41.79 10.97
CA ALA A 304 17.80 -42.32 10.36
C ALA A 304 19.07 -42.02 11.19
N SER A 305 19.11 -40.91 11.91
CA SER A 305 20.20 -40.62 12.85
C SER A 305 20.13 -41.52 14.08
N TYR A 306 18.93 -41.73 14.62
CA TYR A 306 18.69 -42.61 15.76
C TYR A 306 19.03 -44.05 15.42
N ILE A 307 18.55 -44.56 14.28
CA ILE A 307 18.85 -45.92 13.80
C ILE A 307 20.35 -46.11 13.63
N ARG A 308 21.04 -45.18 12.95
CA ARG A 308 22.51 -45.26 12.80
C ARG A 308 23.24 -45.29 14.14
N HIS A 309 22.83 -44.45 15.09
CA HIS A 309 23.44 -44.44 16.41
C HIS A 309 23.15 -45.72 17.19
N TYR A 310 21.91 -46.21 17.11
CA TYR A 310 21.49 -47.44 17.75
C TYR A 310 22.22 -48.67 17.18
N GLU A 311 22.31 -48.79 15.86
CA GLU A 311 23.03 -49.88 15.17
C GLU A 311 24.52 -49.88 15.54
N PHE A 312 25.17 -48.71 15.56
CA PHE A 312 26.56 -48.57 15.99
C PHE A 312 26.75 -49.02 17.45
N VAL A 313 25.91 -48.53 18.37
CA VAL A 313 26.02 -48.91 19.79
C VAL A 313 25.74 -50.41 19.98
N ALA A 314 24.70 -50.94 19.37
CA ALA A 314 24.30 -52.34 19.53
C ALA A 314 25.33 -53.32 18.95
N ASN A 315 25.85 -53.06 17.75
CA ASN A 315 26.74 -53.98 17.05
C ASN A 315 28.20 -53.83 17.49
N GLU A 316 28.70 -52.61 17.67
CA GLU A 316 30.13 -52.36 17.88
C GLU A 316 30.44 -52.10 19.37
N VAL A 317 29.63 -51.30 20.06
CA VAL A 317 29.98 -50.82 21.42
C VAL A 317 29.57 -51.81 22.52
N VAL A 318 28.36 -52.36 22.45
CA VAL A 318 27.83 -53.27 23.50
C VAL A 318 28.65 -54.55 23.58
N GLY A 319 29.02 -55.14 22.44
CA GLY A 319 29.89 -56.31 22.38
C GLY A 319 31.25 -56.06 23.04
N LEU A 320 31.93 -54.98 22.66
CA LEU A 320 33.23 -54.59 23.25
C LEU A 320 33.13 -54.33 24.76
N ILE A 321 32.03 -53.71 25.21
CA ILE A 321 31.79 -53.46 26.64
C ILE A 321 31.61 -54.77 27.40
N LEU A 322 30.82 -55.70 26.86
CA LEU A 322 30.60 -57.00 27.47
C LEU A 322 31.91 -57.78 27.56
N GLN A 323 32.69 -57.81 26.49
CA GLN A 323 34.00 -58.45 26.46
C GLN A 323 34.99 -57.80 27.45
N PHE A 324 35.03 -56.48 27.55
CA PHE A 324 35.86 -55.77 28.54
C PHE A 324 35.45 -56.12 29.97
N ALA A 325 34.14 -56.12 30.26
CA ALA A 325 33.62 -56.45 31.58
C ALA A 325 33.92 -57.91 31.95
N LEU A 326 33.80 -58.85 31.01
CA LEU A 326 34.14 -60.25 31.17
C LEU A 326 35.65 -60.43 31.40
N GLN A 327 36.50 -59.79 30.60
CA GLN A 327 37.96 -59.83 30.77
C GLN A 327 38.37 -59.36 32.17
N VAL A 328 37.79 -58.24 32.62
CA VAL A 328 38.03 -57.71 33.98
C VAL A 328 37.55 -58.68 35.06
N ALA A 329 36.41 -59.33 34.86
CA ALA A 329 35.85 -60.29 35.82
C ALA A 329 36.68 -61.58 35.90
N ASP A 330 37.04 -62.17 34.74
CA ASP A 330 37.83 -63.40 34.65
C ASP A 330 39.21 -63.23 35.26
N TYR A 331 39.90 -62.13 34.95
CA TYR A 331 41.19 -61.84 35.58
C TYR A 331 41.08 -61.69 37.09
N ARG A 332 40.05 -61.00 37.60
CA ARG A 332 39.83 -60.87 39.06
C ARG A 332 39.53 -62.19 39.73
N MET A 333 38.80 -63.07 39.05
CA MET A 333 38.50 -64.41 39.53
C MET A 333 39.77 -65.26 39.62
N LEU A 334 40.68 -65.15 38.65
CA LEU A 334 41.94 -65.90 38.63
C LEU A 334 43.02 -65.33 39.57
N THR A 335 43.02 -64.01 39.85
CA THR A 335 44.13 -63.32 40.56
C THR A 335 43.75 -62.74 41.94
N GLY A 336 42.52 -62.95 42.42
CA GLY A 336 42.10 -62.49 43.75
C GLY A 336 41.81 -60.98 43.82
N ARG A 337 41.01 -60.47 42.87
CA ARG A 337 40.45 -59.09 42.79
C ARG A 337 41.41 -57.94 42.44
N LEU A 338 42.72 -58.16 42.37
CA LEU A 338 43.70 -57.12 42.03
C LEU A 338 44.08 -57.17 40.56
N ILE A 339 43.92 -56.06 39.84
CA ILE A 339 44.36 -55.93 38.44
C ILE A 339 45.59 -55.02 38.39
N PRO A 340 46.72 -55.48 37.82
CA PRO A 340 47.88 -54.64 37.56
C PRO A 340 47.54 -53.44 36.67
N VAL A 341 48.02 -52.25 37.04
CA VAL A 341 47.67 -50.99 36.34
C VAL A 341 48.09 -51.00 34.87
N LYS A 342 49.23 -51.59 34.51
CA LYS A 342 49.65 -51.82 33.11
C LYS A 342 48.59 -52.56 32.30
N LEU A 343 48.19 -53.75 32.76
CA LEU A 343 47.20 -54.57 32.07
C LEU A 343 45.86 -53.83 31.91
N PHE A 344 45.44 -53.09 32.95
CA PHE A 344 44.22 -52.30 32.87
C PHE A 344 44.33 -51.11 31.90
N ARG A 345 45.49 -50.47 31.79
CA ARG A 345 45.76 -49.43 30.78
C ARG A 345 45.74 -50.01 29.37
N GLN A 346 46.38 -51.17 29.18
CA GLN A 346 46.41 -51.88 27.91
C GLN A 346 45.00 -52.26 27.44
N TRP A 347 44.16 -52.82 28.33
CA TRP A 347 42.78 -53.14 27.97
C TRP A 347 41.95 -51.89 27.68
N LYS A 348 42.17 -50.79 28.43
CA LYS A 348 41.53 -49.51 28.10
C LYS A 348 41.96 -48.99 26.73
N ALA A 349 43.23 -49.12 26.37
CA ALA A 349 43.73 -48.72 25.06
C ALA A 349 43.10 -49.57 23.95
N GLN A 350 43.00 -50.90 24.13
CA GLN A 350 42.32 -51.81 23.21
C GLN A 350 40.83 -51.47 23.04
N TRP A 351 40.14 -51.15 24.14
CA TRP A 351 38.74 -50.72 24.11
C TRP A 351 38.55 -49.39 23.35
N VAL A 352 39.44 -48.41 23.56
CA VAL A 352 39.41 -47.13 22.83
C VAL A 352 39.72 -47.32 21.34
N ALA A 353 40.61 -48.27 21.02
CA ALA A 353 40.95 -48.63 19.64
C ALA A 353 39.83 -49.41 18.92
N GLY A 354 38.81 -49.89 19.65
CA GLY A 354 37.70 -50.66 19.09
C GLY A 354 38.05 -52.12 18.76
N VAL A 355 39.16 -52.64 19.31
CA VAL A 355 39.62 -54.00 19.03
C VAL A 355 38.95 -54.97 20.02
N PRO A 356 38.28 -56.04 19.55
CA PRO A 356 37.73 -57.09 20.42
C PRO A 356 38.80 -57.75 21.30
N PHE A 357 38.45 -58.08 22.54
CA PHE A 357 39.37 -58.76 23.48
C PHE A 357 39.50 -60.25 23.19
N TRP A 358 38.44 -60.83 22.64
CA TRP A 358 38.34 -62.23 22.25
C TRP A 358 37.97 -62.27 20.77
N PRO A 359 38.63 -63.10 19.96
CA PRO A 359 38.13 -63.41 18.63
C PRO A 359 36.75 -64.05 18.78
N GLU A 360 35.72 -63.52 18.11
CA GLU A 360 34.47 -64.26 18.00
C GLU A 360 34.76 -65.56 17.26
N GLU A 361 34.67 -66.69 17.97
CA GLU A 361 34.71 -68.04 17.38
C GLU A 361 33.42 -68.31 16.58
N SER A 362 33.02 -67.41 15.69
CA SER A 362 31.93 -67.66 14.76
C SER A 362 32.51 -68.16 13.44
N VAL A 363 32.55 -69.49 13.34
CA VAL A 363 32.47 -70.32 12.14
C VAL A 363 33.26 -69.84 10.91
N ALA A 364 34.32 -70.59 10.62
CA ALA A 364 35.09 -70.61 9.39
C ALA A 364 34.32 -70.27 8.09
N GLN A 365 34.92 -69.39 7.28
CA GLN A 365 35.30 -69.57 5.87
C GLN A 365 35.28 -68.20 5.15
N ASP A 366 36.36 -67.42 5.27
CA ASP A 366 36.82 -66.49 4.23
C ASP A 366 38.25 -66.04 4.58
N SER A 367 39.20 -66.33 3.69
CA SER A 367 40.65 -66.11 3.90
C SER A 367 41.04 -64.63 4.06
N GLU A 368 40.15 -63.69 3.72
CA GLU A 368 40.40 -62.25 3.73
C GLU A 368 40.08 -61.62 5.10
N TYR A 369 39.06 -62.13 5.81
CA TYR A 369 38.65 -61.65 7.13
C TYR A 369 39.67 -62.02 8.22
N VAL A 370 40.24 -63.24 8.14
CA VAL A 370 41.31 -63.70 9.05
C VAL A 370 42.57 -62.83 8.91
N GLN A 371 42.88 -62.35 7.69
CA GLN A 371 43.99 -61.44 7.47
C GLN A 371 43.75 -60.05 8.07
N GLN A 372 42.53 -59.52 7.99
CA GLN A 372 42.19 -58.23 8.61
C GLN A 372 42.23 -58.28 10.14
N VAL A 373 41.67 -59.32 10.77
CA VAL A 373 41.71 -59.48 12.23
C VAL A 373 43.15 -59.57 12.75
N VAL A 374 44.01 -60.35 12.08
CA VAL A 374 45.44 -60.47 12.44
C VAL A 374 46.21 -59.15 12.21
N ILE A 375 45.82 -58.36 11.19
CA ILE A 375 46.41 -57.03 10.95
C ILE A 375 45.99 -56.05 12.06
N ASP A 376 44.74 -56.10 12.52
CA ASP A 376 44.25 -55.18 13.55
C ASP A 376 44.73 -55.56 14.96
N GLU A 377 44.92 -56.87 15.24
CA GLU A 377 45.66 -57.34 16.42
C GLU A 377 47.10 -56.82 16.43
N LYS A 378 47.80 -56.89 15.29
CA LYS A 378 49.17 -56.36 15.17
C LYS A 378 49.24 -54.84 15.35
N LYS A 379 48.30 -54.08 14.78
CA LYS A 379 48.22 -52.62 14.98
C LYS A 379 47.93 -52.25 16.43
N GLY A 380 47.07 -53.00 17.12
CA GLY A 380 46.78 -52.79 18.54
C GLY A 380 48.00 -53.02 19.42
N VAL A 381 48.77 -54.07 19.13
CA VAL A 381 50.06 -54.36 19.80
C VAL A 381 51.12 -53.31 19.47
N GLU A 382 51.21 -52.86 18.22
CA GLU A 382 52.14 -51.79 17.80
C GLU A 382 51.84 -50.44 18.45
N GLN A 383 50.56 -50.05 18.57
CA GLN A 383 50.16 -48.83 19.28
C GLN A 383 50.45 -48.93 20.79
N LEU A 384 50.26 -50.12 21.38
CA LEU A 384 50.66 -50.38 22.77
C LEU A 384 52.17 -50.19 22.96
N ASN A 385 52.97 -50.77 22.05
CA ASN A 385 54.44 -50.68 22.10
C ASN A 385 54.93 -49.24 21.96
N GLU A 386 54.25 -48.43 21.14
CA GLU A 386 54.58 -47.00 21.00
C GLU A 386 54.26 -46.22 22.29
N CYS A 387 53.11 -46.49 22.93
CA CYS A 387 52.80 -45.89 24.23
C CYS A 387 53.79 -46.31 25.33
N ASP A 388 54.17 -47.59 25.38
CA ASP A 388 55.16 -48.10 26.33
C ASP A 388 56.56 -47.54 26.08
N PHE A 389 56.93 -47.33 24.81
CA PHE A 389 58.17 -46.67 24.42
C PHE A 389 58.21 -45.21 24.87
N MET A 390 57.09 -44.48 24.71
CA MET A 390 56.98 -43.09 25.17
C MET A 390 57.00 -42.98 26.70
N ASP A 391 56.40 -43.92 27.42
CA ASP A 391 56.46 -43.98 28.89
C ASP A 391 57.90 -44.28 29.37
N TYR A 392 58.62 -45.16 28.67
CA TYR A 392 60.04 -45.45 28.94
C TYR A 392 60.93 -44.23 28.67
N GLN A 393 60.78 -43.59 27.50
CA GLN A 393 61.58 -42.42 27.11
C GLN A 393 61.40 -41.25 28.09
N ASN A 394 60.20 -41.08 28.63
CA ASN A 394 59.86 -40.00 29.55
C ASN A 394 59.96 -40.37 31.04
N LEU A 395 60.38 -41.59 31.37
CA LEU A 395 60.44 -42.12 32.76
C LEU A 395 59.10 -41.97 33.51
N GLN A 396 57.99 -42.22 32.81
CA GLN A 396 56.63 -42.11 33.35
C GLN A 396 56.03 -43.48 33.67
N GLY A 397 54.91 -43.49 34.40
CA GLY A 397 54.20 -44.74 34.76
C GLY A 397 55.04 -45.68 35.63
N GLU A 398 55.36 -46.85 35.08
CA GLU A 398 56.15 -47.91 35.75
C GLU A 398 57.66 -47.77 35.56
N TRP A 399 58.09 -46.88 34.66
CA TRP A 399 59.50 -46.50 34.48
C TRP A 399 59.90 -45.30 35.34
N ASN A 400 58.95 -44.78 36.13
CA ASN A 400 59.23 -43.74 37.11
C ASN A 400 60.10 -44.33 38.23
N LEU A 401 61.31 -43.79 38.37
CA LEU A 401 62.32 -44.24 39.32
C LEU A 401 61.83 -44.25 40.78
N ASN A 402 60.83 -43.42 41.11
CA ASN A 402 60.24 -43.34 42.44
C ASN A 402 59.34 -44.55 42.79
N ASN A 403 58.91 -45.33 41.79
CA ASN A 403 57.94 -46.43 41.95
C ASN A 403 58.59 -47.83 41.87
N LEU A 404 59.91 -47.92 41.72
CA LEU A 404 60.64 -49.18 41.62
C LEU A 404 60.43 -50.04 42.88
N GLY A 405 59.82 -51.23 42.72
CA GLY A 405 59.48 -52.14 43.82
C GLY A 405 58.05 -51.99 44.37
N THR A 406 57.24 -51.07 43.82
CA THR A 406 55.82 -50.93 44.18
C THR A 406 54.93 -51.46 43.07
N VAL A 407 54.03 -52.40 43.39
CA VAL A 407 52.98 -52.83 42.46
C VAL A 407 51.77 -51.94 42.70
N GLN A 408 51.50 -51.05 41.75
CA GLN A 408 50.28 -50.26 41.74
C GLN A 408 49.15 -51.11 41.18
N ALA A 409 48.11 -51.33 41.97
CA ALA A 409 46.91 -52.09 41.58
C ALA A 409 45.65 -51.23 41.77
N GLN A 410 44.72 -51.32 40.82
CA GLN A 410 43.43 -50.64 40.88
C GLN A 410 42.31 -51.67 40.99
N SER A 411 41.52 -51.56 42.06
CA SER A 411 40.40 -52.46 42.31
C SER A 411 39.10 -52.05 41.59
N LEU A 412 38.90 -50.77 41.24
CA LEU A 412 37.75 -50.25 40.47
C LEU A 412 38.19 -49.00 39.68
N PRO A 413 37.51 -48.62 38.57
CA PRO A 413 37.87 -47.46 37.74
C PRO A 413 37.96 -46.11 38.49
N ASN A 414 37.24 -45.97 39.60
CA ASN A 414 37.20 -44.77 40.45
C ASN A 414 37.75 -45.02 41.86
N ALA A 415 38.32 -46.19 42.14
CA ALA A 415 38.94 -46.46 43.44
C ALA A 415 40.36 -45.86 43.48
N PRO A 416 40.82 -45.36 44.64
CA PRO A 416 42.18 -44.89 44.80
C PRO A 416 43.17 -46.02 44.46
N ILE A 417 44.24 -45.67 43.76
CA ILE A 417 45.33 -46.61 43.41
C ILE A 417 45.94 -47.12 44.70
N CYS A 418 45.90 -48.43 44.92
CA CYS A 418 46.52 -49.04 46.08
C CYS A 418 47.94 -49.47 45.69
N THR A 419 48.94 -48.84 46.29
CA THR A 419 50.35 -49.25 46.22
C THR A 419 50.58 -50.37 47.22
N VAL A 420 50.76 -51.60 46.72
CA VAL A 420 51.22 -52.71 47.54
C VAL A 420 52.75 -52.74 47.46
N TYR A 421 53.42 -52.50 48.60
CA TYR A 421 54.86 -52.67 48.70
C TYR A 421 55.16 -54.17 48.79
N GLY A 422 55.58 -54.75 47.67
CA GLY A 422 56.14 -56.10 47.68
C GLY A 422 57.54 -56.03 48.29
N LYS A 423 57.80 -56.78 49.37
CA LYS A 423 59.19 -57.05 49.75
C LYS A 423 59.86 -57.77 48.55
N PRO A 424 61.13 -57.44 48.24
CA PRO A 424 61.84 -58.09 47.14
C PRO A 424 61.86 -59.60 47.39
N VAL A 425 61.58 -60.38 46.34
CA VAL A 425 61.72 -61.84 46.38
C VAL A 425 63.20 -62.16 46.57
N GLU A 426 63.59 -62.48 47.79
CA GLU A 426 64.88 -63.09 48.06
C GLU A 426 64.89 -64.49 47.44
N TRP A 427 65.87 -64.75 46.59
CA TRP A 427 66.14 -66.10 46.11
C TRP A 427 66.57 -66.95 47.30
N VAL A 428 65.65 -67.73 47.85
CA VAL A 428 65.97 -68.68 48.92
C VAL A 428 66.80 -69.82 48.30
N GLN A 429 68.08 -69.90 48.65
CA GLN A 429 68.91 -71.06 48.36
C GLN A 429 68.36 -72.27 49.15
N PRO A 430 68.32 -73.48 48.56
CA PRO A 430 67.59 -74.62 49.09
C PRO A 430 68.37 -75.38 50.17
N ASN A 431 68.99 -74.68 51.11
CA ASN A 431 69.60 -75.25 52.31
C ASN A 431 69.39 -74.26 53.43
N ASN A 432 68.21 -74.28 54.05
CA ASN A 432 67.90 -73.88 55.43
C ASN A 432 66.38 -73.88 55.60
N LEU A 433 65.80 -75.08 55.61
CA LEU A 433 64.46 -75.31 56.14
C LEU A 433 64.60 -75.64 57.63
N GLU A 434 64.52 -74.62 58.48
CA GLU A 434 64.13 -74.84 59.86
C GLU A 434 63.01 -73.88 60.26
N ALA A 435 61.98 -74.48 60.83
CA ALA A 435 60.70 -73.92 61.14
C ALA A 435 60.79 -72.73 62.10
N LYS A 436 60.03 -71.69 61.78
CA LYS A 436 59.08 -71.00 62.68
C LYS A 436 58.52 -69.78 61.95
N ASN A 437 57.25 -69.86 61.57
CA ASN A 437 56.21 -68.88 61.90
C ASN A 437 54.96 -69.23 61.09
N ALA A 438 54.02 -69.85 61.79
CA ALA A 438 52.63 -69.90 61.39
C ALA A 438 52.09 -68.48 61.45
N ASP A 439 51.70 -67.93 60.30
CA ASP A 439 50.66 -66.88 60.12
C ASP A 439 50.47 -66.54 58.63
N CYS A 440 50.52 -67.54 57.76
CA CYS A 440 50.08 -67.38 56.36
C CYS A 440 48.93 -68.35 56.10
N VAL A 441 47.75 -67.98 56.59
CA VAL A 441 46.51 -68.63 56.17
C VAL A 441 46.24 -68.17 54.74
N PHE A 442 46.72 -68.97 53.79
CA PHE A 442 46.21 -68.96 52.42
C PHE A 442 44.80 -69.57 52.48
N THR A 443 43.78 -68.75 52.80
CA THR A 443 42.40 -69.22 52.77
C THR A 443 41.99 -69.45 51.32
N TYR A 444 41.75 -70.72 51.03
CA TYR A 444 40.92 -71.29 49.97
C TYR A 444 39.97 -70.30 49.28
N PHE A 445 40.06 -70.29 47.95
CA PHE A 445 39.09 -69.68 47.04
C PHE A 445 37.74 -70.42 47.15
N ASP A 446 36.71 -69.72 47.63
CA ASP A 446 35.30 -70.12 47.46
C ASP A 446 34.77 -69.56 46.11
N PRO A 447 34.31 -70.39 45.17
CA PRO A 447 33.77 -69.95 43.89
C PRO A 447 32.26 -69.74 44.00
N VAL A 448 31.80 -68.76 44.77
CA VAL A 448 30.40 -68.32 44.71
C VAL A 448 30.30 -67.22 43.67
N ARG A 449 29.73 -67.56 42.50
CA ARG A 449 29.37 -66.60 41.45
C ARG A 449 28.34 -65.61 42.03
N PRO A 450 28.59 -64.28 42.03
CA PRO A 450 27.55 -63.33 42.36
C PRO A 450 26.46 -63.37 41.27
N GLU A 451 25.21 -63.57 41.66
CA GLU A 451 24.05 -63.71 40.76
C GLU A 451 23.81 -62.47 39.87
N VAL A 452 24.38 -61.32 40.26
CA VAL A 452 24.27 -60.06 39.52
C VAL A 452 25.63 -59.36 39.55
N ASN A 453 26.16 -59.00 38.38
CA ASN A 453 27.42 -58.27 38.27
C ASN A 453 27.13 -56.76 38.40
N PRO A 454 27.45 -56.11 39.54
CA PRO A 454 27.12 -54.70 39.77
C PRO A 454 27.83 -53.75 38.79
N ILE A 455 28.94 -54.20 38.19
CA ILE A 455 29.65 -53.44 37.16
C ILE A 455 28.85 -53.49 35.86
N LEU A 456 28.36 -54.68 35.48
CA LEU A 456 27.52 -54.85 34.30
C LEU A 456 26.24 -54.01 34.43
N ASP A 457 25.56 -54.04 35.57
CA ASP A 457 24.37 -53.24 35.83
C ASP A 457 24.63 -51.73 35.72
N TRP A 458 25.73 -51.25 36.31
CA TRP A 458 26.10 -49.84 36.22
C TRP A 458 26.41 -49.42 34.79
N VAL A 459 27.10 -50.27 34.03
CA VAL A 459 27.41 -50.01 32.63
C VAL A 459 26.14 -50.03 31.76
N ILE A 460 25.24 -51.00 31.97
CA ILE A 460 23.95 -51.09 31.28
C ILE A 460 23.10 -49.85 31.59
N ALA A 461 22.99 -49.44 32.85
CA ALA A 461 22.24 -48.24 33.23
C ALA A 461 22.83 -46.97 32.60
N ARG A 462 24.16 -46.87 32.51
CA ARG A 462 24.85 -45.73 31.88
C ARG A 462 24.65 -45.70 30.36
N LEU A 463 24.74 -46.85 29.69
CA LEU A 463 24.46 -46.98 28.26
C LEU A 463 23.00 -46.67 27.94
N HIS A 464 22.06 -47.19 28.75
CA HIS A 464 20.65 -46.90 28.61
C HIS A 464 20.38 -45.40 28.70
N ASN A 465 21.01 -44.69 29.64
CA ASN A 465 20.87 -43.24 29.77
C ASN A 465 21.56 -42.43 28.63
N GLN A 466 22.56 -42.99 27.96
CA GLN A 466 23.19 -42.38 26.80
C GLN A 466 22.38 -42.55 25.51
N VAL A 467 21.79 -43.74 25.31
CA VAL A 467 20.99 -44.06 24.12
C VAL A 467 19.56 -43.52 24.24
N TYR A 468 18.99 -43.57 25.44
CA TYR A 468 17.70 -43.01 25.81
C TYR A 468 17.88 -41.93 26.88
N PRO A 469 18.41 -40.75 26.50
CA PRO A 469 18.45 -39.65 27.44
C PRO A 469 17.01 -39.37 27.90
N PRO A 470 16.76 -39.23 29.21
CA PRO A 470 15.44 -38.89 29.71
C PRO A 470 14.94 -37.64 28.98
N PRO A 471 13.64 -37.61 28.58
CA PRO A 471 13.11 -36.50 27.81
C PRO A 471 13.45 -35.19 28.53
N PRO A 472 13.97 -34.18 27.80
CA PRO A 472 14.37 -32.93 28.43
C PRO A 472 13.16 -32.39 29.20
N PRO A 473 13.34 -31.98 30.48
CA PRO A 473 12.25 -31.36 31.22
C PRO A 473 11.71 -30.22 30.36
N LEU A 474 10.38 -30.18 30.19
CA LEU A 474 9.70 -29.21 29.34
C LEU A 474 10.27 -27.82 29.65
N LEU A 475 10.97 -27.24 28.67
CA LEU A 475 11.54 -25.90 28.81
C LEU A 475 10.37 -24.96 29.09
N LYS A 476 10.32 -24.42 30.32
CA LYS A 476 9.42 -23.32 30.64
C LYS A 476 9.68 -22.23 29.59
N PRO A 477 8.66 -21.69 28.91
CA PRO A 477 8.86 -20.68 27.89
C PRO A 477 9.66 -19.52 28.50
N ASN A 478 10.78 -19.16 27.86
CA ASN A 478 11.61 -17.99 28.19
C ASN A 478 10.85 -16.70 27.86
N LEU A 479 9.74 -16.47 28.55
CA LEU A 479 9.08 -15.18 28.65
C LEU A 479 9.71 -14.49 29.87
N PRO A 480 10.12 -13.22 29.77
CA PRO A 480 10.46 -12.46 30.96
C PRO A 480 9.28 -12.53 31.93
N GLU A 481 9.55 -12.81 33.22
CA GLU A 481 8.53 -12.77 34.27
C GLU A 481 8.02 -11.33 34.41
N LEU A 482 7.06 -10.94 33.56
CA LEU A 482 6.38 -9.67 33.64
C LEU A 482 5.37 -9.76 34.79
N PRO A 483 5.56 -9.03 35.91
CA PRO A 483 4.60 -9.03 36.99
C PRO A 483 3.34 -8.29 36.54
N ILE A 484 2.34 -9.04 36.07
CA ILE A 484 1.03 -8.48 35.73
C ILE A 484 0.29 -8.19 37.03
N ARG A 485 0.01 -6.90 37.29
CA ARG A 485 -0.88 -6.47 38.37
C ARG A 485 -2.26 -6.21 37.76
N ALA A 486 -3.27 -6.95 38.20
CA ALA A 486 -4.65 -6.79 37.76
C ALA A 486 -5.54 -6.50 38.98
N ALA A 487 -6.53 -5.63 38.82
CA ALA A 487 -7.53 -5.31 39.82
C ALA A 487 -8.93 -5.67 39.30
N LEU A 488 -9.68 -6.45 40.05
CA LEU A 488 -11.06 -6.83 39.72
C LEU A 488 -12.02 -5.87 40.42
N LEU A 489 -12.70 -5.03 39.64
CA LEU A 489 -13.66 -4.04 40.13
C LEU A 489 -15.10 -4.46 39.76
N GLY A 490 -16.07 -4.14 40.63
CA GLY A 490 -17.49 -4.26 40.31
C GLY A 490 -18.38 -4.09 41.55
N LYS A 491 -19.70 -4.22 41.39
CA LYS A 491 -20.69 -4.12 42.48
C LYS A 491 -20.46 -5.20 43.57
N PRO A 492 -20.76 -4.94 44.86
CA PRO A 492 -20.71 -5.98 45.89
C PRO A 492 -21.60 -7.17 45.48
N LEU A 493 -21.15 -8.39 45.78
CA LEU A 493 -21.81 -9.67 45.42
C LEU A 493 -21.85 -10.05 43.92
N SER A 494 -21.14 -9.34 43.04
CA SER A 494 -21.09 -9.67 41.60
C SER A 494 -20.28 -10.92 41.23
N GLY A 495 -19.92 -11.79 42.18
CA GLY A 495 -19.12 -12.99 41.92
C GLY A 495 -17.61 -12.76 41.74
N LYS A 496 -17.04 -11.64 42.22
CA LYS A 496 -15.59 -11.34 42.15
C LYS A 496 -14.70 -12.43 42.76
N SER A 497 -15.14 -13.05 43.86
CA SER A 497 -14.46 -14.17 44.51
C SER A 497 -14.45 -15.42 43.62
N THR A 498 -15.55 -15.70 42.92
CA THR A 498 -15.69 -16.84 42.01
C THR A 498 -14.68 -16.74 40.86
N VAL A 499 -14.58 -15.56 40.25
CA VAL A 499 -13.61 -15.29 39.17
C VAL A 499 -12.16 -15.42 39.67
N LEU A 500 -11.86 -14.95 40.88
CA LEU A 500 -10.54 -15.14 41.49
C LEU A 500 -10.20 -16.63 41.71
N THR A 501 -11.17 -17.44 42.13
CA THR A 501 -10.96 -18.88 42.32
C THR A 501 -10.74 -19.62 41.01
N GLU A 502 -11.42 -19.25 39.93
CA GLU A 502 -11.18 -19.82 38.60
C GLU A 502 -9.79 -19.47 38.06
N ILE A 503 -9.38 -18.20 38.19
CA ILE A 503 -8.05 -17.75 37.79
C ILE A 503 -6.96 -18.50 38.58
N SER A 504 -7.18 -18.74 39.88
CA SER A 504 -6.23 -19.48 40.73
C SER A 504 -6.09 -20.97 40.37
N LYS A 505 -7.14 -21.58 39.80
CA LYS A 505 -7.16 -22.99 39.38
C LYS A 505 -6.46 -23.23 38.04
N SER A 506 -6.25 -22.19 37.24
CA SER A 506 -5.51 -22.32 35.99
C SER A 506 -4.01 -22.55 36.29
N GLU A 507 -3.50 -23.74 35.95
CA GLU A 507 -2.17 -24.29 36.31
C GLU A 507 -0.95 -23.52 35.76
N TYR A 508 -1.13 -22.34 35.15
CA TYR A 508 -0.07 -21.71 34.34
C TYR A 508 0.67 -20.54 34.99
N ARG A 509 0.44 -20.16 36.25
CA ARG A 509 1.23 -19.10 36.91
C ARG A 509 1.08 -19.09 38.42
N SER A 510 2.16 -18.76 39.14
CA SER A 510 2.14 -18.48 40.57
C SER A 510 1.48 -17.11 40.82
N HIS A 511 0.17 -17.08 41.05
CA HIS A 511 -0.59 -15.85 41.29
C HIS A 511 -0.62 -15.50 42.78
N ARG A 512 -0.18 -14.30 43.17
CA ARG A 512 -0.29 -13.78 44.54
C ARG A 512 -1.55 -12.91 44.66
N ILE A 513 -2.66 -13.51 45.08
CA ILE A 513 -3.95 -12.82 45.22
C ILE A 513 -3.94 -12.01 46.53
N ARG A 514 -4.32 -10.73 46.45
CA ARG A 514 -4.54 -9.87 47.63
C ARG A 514 -5.98 -9.35 47.59
N VAL A 515 -6.78 -9.74 48.58
CA VAL A 515 -8.13 -9.21 48.81
C VAL A 515 -8.01 -8.10 49.84
N VAL A 516 -8.57 -6.92 49.55
CA VAL A 516 -8.44 -5.74 50.44
C VAL A 516 -9.31 -5.88 51.70
N ASP A 517 -10.44 -6.58 51.63
CA ASP A 517 -11.36 -6.78 52.77
C ASP A 517 -10.77 -7.69 53.87
N SER A 518 -9.83 -8.58 53.54
CA SER A 518 -9.15 -9.42 54.54
C SER A 518 -8.10 -8.64 55.36
N PHE A 519 -7.67 -7.46 54.89
CA PHE A 519 -6.80 -6.56 55.67
C PHE A 519 -7.58 -5.83 56.77
N ILE A 520 -8.85 -5.48 56.52
CA ILE A 520 -9.69 -4.79 57.51
C ILE A 520 -10.10 -5.75 58.62
N THR A 521 -10.45 -7.00 58.27
CA THR A 521 -10.78 -8.04 59.26
C THR A 521 -9.54 -8.57 59.99
N GLY A 522 -8.39 -8.71 59.32
CA GLY A 522 -7.12 -9.04 59.98
C GLY A 522 -6.65 -7.95 60.95
N SER A 523 -6.82 -6.67 60.59
CA SER A 523 -6.51 -5.54 61.47
C SER A 523 -7.47 -5.45 62.65
N LEU A 524 -8.77 -5.74 62.45
CA LEU A 524 -9.75 -5.81 63.54
C LEU A 524 -9.50 -7.00 64.48
N HIS A 525 -9.04 -8.14 63.97
CA HIS A 525 -8.69 -9.31 64.79
C HIS A 525 -7.34 -9.14 65.53
N LEU A 526 -6.41 -8.35 64.98
CA LEU A 526 -5.16 -7.94 65.65
C LEU A 526 -5.37 -6.84 66.70
N LEU A 527 -6.43 -6.02 66.55
CA LEU A 527 -6.81 -4.98 67.51
C LEU A 527 -7.61 -5.53 68.71
N THR A 528 -8.25 -6.69 68.59
CA THR A 528 -9.00 -7.31 69.71
C THR A 528 -8.15 -8.22 70.61
N GLN A 529 -6.91 -8.53 70.24
CA GLN A 529 -6.05 -9.46 70.99
C GLN A 529 -4.84 -8.84 71.71
N LYS A 530 -4.71 -7.51 71.77
CA LYS A 530 -3.63 -6.87 72.55
C LYS A 530 -4.13 -5.72 73.41
N PRO A 531 -4.10 -5.87 74.74
CA PRO A 531 -3.74 -4.79 75.64
C PRO A 531 -2.22 -4.77 75.81
N LEU A 532 -1.59 -3.61 75.59
CA LEU A 532 -0.38 -3.18 76.29
C LEU A 532 -0.44 -1.65 76.33
N SER A 533 -0.66 -1.11 77.55
CA SER A 533 -0.43 0.29 78.03
C SER A 533 -0.68 1.48 77.07
N PRO A 534 -1.36 2.56 77.51
CA PRO A 534 -1.71 3.67 76.64
C PRO A 534 -0.52 4.62 76.35
N LEU A 535 -0.43 5.01 75.07
CA LEU A 535 0.46 5.99 74.43
C LEU A 535 0.12 7.46 74.76
N PRO A 536 0.83 8.43 74.15
CA PRO A 536 0.14 9.47 73.39
C PRO A 536 0.43 9.43 71.88
N LEU A 537 -0.61 9.79 71.12
CA LEU A 537 -0.86 9.61 69.67
C LEU A 537 -0.65 10.91 68.87
N SER A 538 0.58 11.28 68.50
CA SER A 538 0.76 12.53 67.71
C SER A 538 1.70 12.49 66.50
N LEU A 539 2.25 11.34 66.09
CA LEU A 539 3.29 11.33 65.03
C LEU A 539 3.05 10.39 63.82
N VAL A 540 1.97 9.61 63.77
CA VAL A 540 1.84 8.55 62.74
C VAL A 540 1.01 8.97 61.51
N LEU A 541 0.23 10.07 61.59
CA LEU A 541 -0.67 10.46 60.48
C LEU A 541 -0.02 11.36 59.41
N SER A 542 1.21 11.88 59.60
CA SER A 542 1.84 12.78 58.62
C SER A 542 2.70 12.09 57.57
N SER A 543 3.03 10.81 57.73
CA SER A 543 4.05 10.13 56.90
C SER A 543 3.48 9.23 55.79
N TYR A 544 2.16 9.05 55.70
CA TYR A 544 1.55 8.12 54.73
C TYR A 544 0.93 8.77 53.48
N ILE A 545 0.94 10.10 53.37
CA ILE A 545 0.32 10.82 52.22
C ILE A 545 1.33 11.21 51.12
N VAL A 546 2.65 11.14 51.38
CA VAL A 546 3.65 11.72 50.46
C VAL A 546 4.26 10.72 49.45
N SER A 547 4.03 9.41 49.57
CA SER A 547 4.74 8.42 48.72
C SER A 547 4.02 7.99 47.45
N PHE A 548 2.87 8.58 47.07
CA PHE A 548 2.09 8.12 45.90
C PHE A 548 2.20 9.01 44.65
N VAL A 549 3.18 9.92 44.59
CA VAL A 549 3.48 10.69 43.37
C VAL A 549 4.92 10.42 42.97
N GLY A 550 5.14 9.42 42.12
CA GLY A 550 6.48 9.11 41.64
C GLY A 550 6.53 7.96 40.67
N SER A 551 6.41 8.29 39.38
CA SER A 551 6.98 7.56 38.24
C SER A 551 6.52 6.11 38.02
N THR A 552 5.78 5.86 36.94
CA THR A 552 6.28 5.09 35.79
C THR A 552 5.14 4.85 34.80
N LYS A 553 5.47 4.92 33.50
CA LYS A 553 4.59 4.67 32.36
C LYS A 553 3.90 3.30 32.51
N THR A 554 2.59 3.29 32.70
CA THR A 554 1.76 2.08 32.71
C THR A 554 0.70 2.15 31.61
N LEU A 555 0.68 1.15 30.74
CA LEU A 555 -0.44 0.85 29.86
C LEU A 555 -1.64 0.47 30.74
N ASN A 556 -2.59 1.39 30.89
CA ASN A 556 -3.88 1.11 31.51
C ASN A 556 -4.74 0.33 30.53
N VAL A 557 -4.86 -0.98 30.73
CA VAL A 557 -5.93 -1.78 30.11
C VAL A 557 -7.05 -1.92 31.12
N CYS A 558 -8.04 -1.02 31.04
CA CYS A 558 -9.31 -1.17 31.75
C CYS A 558 -10.20 -2.12 30.94
N MET A 559 -10.28 -3.39 31.34
CA MET A 559 -11.31 -4.30 30.83
C MET A 559 -12.64 -3.99 31.52
N ASN A 560 -13.50 -3.22 30.85
CA ASN A 560 -14.92 -3.12 31.18
C ASN A 560 -15.65 -4.33 30.58
N ILE A 561 -15.91 -5.35 31.40
CA ILE A 561 -16.78 -6.46 30.99
C ILE A 561 -18.22 -6.03 31.30
N HIS A 562 -18.93 -5.53 30.29
CA HIS A 562 -20.38 -5.45 30.31
C HIS A 562 -20.94 -6.85 30.04
N MET A 563 -21.39 -7.52 31.10
CA MET A 563 -22.23 -8.71 30.98
C MET A 563 -23.60 -8.26 30.47
N ILE A 564 -23.87 -8.53 29.19
CA ILE A 564 -25.22 -8.50 28.62
C ILE A 564 -25.95 -9.72 29.19
N ASN A 565 -26.92 -9.47 30.06
CA ASN A 565 -27.84 -10.50 30.55
C ASN A 565 -28.70 -10.99 29.38
N HIS A 566 -28.53 -12.25 28.97
CA HIS A 566 -29.57 -13.00 28.28
C HIS A 566 -30.39 -13.75 29.32
N THR A 567 -31.66 -13.37 29.44
CA THR A 567 -32.74 -14.28 29.83
C THR A 567 -33.17 -15.09 28.63
#